data_AF-A0AAN1EYY4-F1
#
_entry.id   AF-A0AAN1EYY4-F1
#
_cell.length_a   1.000
_cell.length_b   1.000
_cell.length_c   1.000
_cell.angle_alpha   90.00
_cell.angle_beta   90.00
_cell.angle_gamma   90.00
#
_symmetry.space_group_name_H-M   'P 1'
#
loop_
_entity.id
_entity.type
_entity.pdbx_description
1 polymer ?
#
loop_
_entity_poly.entity_id
_entity_poly.type
_entity_poly.pdbx_seq_one_letter_code
_entity_poly.pdbx_strand_id
1 'polypeptide(L)' 'MPKTDLKMTAAGFKTTDDLVDATIHLLDENDYHFLAIALAQELVYHRSDQDKVTLIKEYVQLV' A
#
# COMPACT_ATOMS: atom_id res chain seq x y z
N MET A 1 2.13 -2.75 13.76
CA MET A 1 3.05 -3.55 12.90
C MET A 1 2.33 -3.79 11.60
N PRO A 2 3.00 -3.68 10.44
CA PRO A 2 2.38 -3.98 9.16
C PRO A 2 2.01 -5.46 9.05
N LYS A 3 0.97 -5.73 8.26
CA LYS A 3 0.43 -7.07 7.96
C LYS A 3 1.45 -7.94 7.22
N THR A 4 2.45 -7.33 6.60
CA THR A 4 3.60 -8.00 5.96
C THR A 4 4.93 -7.44 6.48
N ASP A 5 6.02 -8.14 6.21
CA ASP A 5 7.40 -7.69 6.43
C ASP A 5 8.01 -7.01 5.19
N LEU A 6 7.22 -6.80 4.13
CA LEU A 6 7.64 -6.15 2.89
C LEU A 6 8.03 -4.70 3.14
N LYS A 7 9.11 -4.27 2.49
CA LYS A 7 9.65 -2.92 2.58
C LYS A 7 9.48 -2.20 1.27
N MET A 8 9.02 -0.95 1.34
CA MET A 8 8.80 -0.10 0.17
C MET A 8 9.45 1.25 0.38
N THR A 9 10.30 1.68 -0.55
CA THR A 9 10.98 2.98 -0.47
C THR A 9 10.07 4.07 -0.99
N ALA A 10 9.67 5.02 -0.16
CA ALA A 10 8.73 6.08 -0.57
C ALA A 10 9.37 7.16 -1.46
N ALA A 11 10.71 7.27 -1.47
CA ALA A 11 11.46 8.36 -2.11
C ALA A 11 11.33 8.44 -3.65
N GLY A 12 10.73 7.44 -4.31
CA GLY A 12 10.55 7.41 -5.76
C GLY A 12 9.17 7.84 -6.26
N PHE A 13 8.18 8.00 -5.39
CA PHE A 13 6.78 8.21 -5.77
C PHE A 13 6.41 9.70 -5.72
N LYS A 14 5.75 10.19 -6.77
CA LYS A 14 5.39 11.61 -6.92
C LYS A 14 4.01 11.91 -6.36
N THR A 15 3.14 10.92 -6.32
CA THR A 15 1.78 11.04 -5.81
C THR A 15 1.44 9.91 -4.84
N THR A 16 0.40 10.12 -4.05
CA THR A 16 -0.15 9.08 -3.18
C THR A 16 -0.75 7.93 -3.98
N ASP A 17 -1.29 8.21 -5.16
CA ASP A 17 -1.83 7.16 -6.04
C ASP A 17 -0.70 6.28 -6.62
N ASP A 18 0.47 6.86 -6.96
CA ASP A 18 1.65 6.06 -7.35
C ASP A 18 2.08 5.12 -6.22
N LEU A 19 2.00 5.58 -4.96
CA LEU A 19 2.34 4.80 -3.77
C LEU A 19 1.34 3.66 -3.55
N VAL A 20 0.04 3.91 -3.80
CA VAL A 20 -1.02 2.89 -3.77
C VAL A 20 -0.75 1.80 -4.81
N ASP A 21 -0.54 2.19 -6.06
CA ASP A 21 -0.33 1.24 -7.16
C ASP A 21 0.91 0.38 -6.91
N ALA A 22 2.01 1.01 -6.46
CA ALA A 22 3.23 0.30 -6.10
C ALA A 22 3.02 -0.68 -4.93
N THR A 23 2.20 -0.32 -3.94
CA THR A 23 1.90 -1.21 -2.80
C THR A 23 1.10 -2.43 -3.26
N ILE A 24 0.09 -2.22 -4.12
CA ILE A 24 -0.74 -3.31 -4.67
C ILE A 24 0.14 -4.26 -5.49
N HIS A 25 0.98 -3.72 -6.37
CA HIS A 25 1.91 -4.53 -7.17
C HIS A 25 2.90 -5.29 -6.30
N LEU A 26 3.48 -4.66 -5.28
CA LEU A 26 4.43 -5.30 -4.37
C LEU A 26 3.78 -6.48 -3.61
N LEU A 27 2.53 -6.32 -3.19
CA LEU A 27 1.78 -7.41 -2.54
C LEU A 27 1.50 -8.56 -3.53
N ASP A 28 1.12 -8.24 -4.76
CA ASP A 28 0.81 -9.23 -5.80
C ASP A 28 2.05 -10.05 -6.21
N GLU A 29 3.21 -9.41 -6.36
CA GLU A 29 4.49 -10.07 -6.72
C GLU A 29 5.06 -10.96 -5.61
N ASN A 30 4.61 -10.79 -4.36
CA ASN A 30 5.09 -11.54 -3.20
C ASN A 30 4.03 -12.53 -2.66
N ASP A 31 3.14 -13.02 -3.53
CA ASP A 31 2.09 -14.01 -3.21
C ASP A 31 1.04 -13.53 -2.17
N TYR A 32 0.96 -12.23 -1.90
CA TYR A 32 -0.05 -11.63 -1.00
C TYR A 32 -1.30 -11.16 -1.75
N HIS A 33 -1.76 -11.91 -2.76
CA HIS A 33 -2.90 -11.55 -3.62
C HIS A 33 -4.16 -11.15 -2.83
N PHE A 34 -4.47 -11.87 -1.75
CA PHE A 34 -5.61 -11.55 -0.90
C PHE A 34 -5.48 -10.16 -0.25
N LEU A 35 -4.28 -9.80 0.21
CA LEU A 35 -4.03 -8.50 0.81
C LEU A 35 -4.04 -7.38 -0.24
N ALA A 36 -3.57 -7.64 -1.46
CA ALA A 36 -3.67 -6.70 -2.57
C ALA A 36 -5.14 -6.37 -2.88
N ILE A 37 -6.00 -7.39 -2.92
CA ILE A 37 -7.46 -7.22 -3.11
C ILE A 37 -8.08 -6.46 -1.93
N ALA A 38 -7.73 -6.82 -0.68
CA ALA A 38 -8.25 -6.16 0.50
C ALA A 38 -7.88 -4.67 0.54
N LEU A 39 -6.62 -4.34 0.25
CA LEU A 39 -6.16 -2.95 0.14
C LEU A 39 -6.94 -2.17 -0.91
N ALA A 40 -7.11 -2.73 -2.12
CA ALA A 40 -7.86 -2.08 -3.19
C ALA A 40 -9.33 -1.81 -2.79
N GLN A 41 -9.96 -2.72 -2.05
CA GLN A 41 -11.33 -2.54 -1.55
C GLN A 41 -11.42 -1.47 -0.45
N GLU A 42 -10.49 -1.46 0.50
CA GLU A 42 -10.46 -0.48 1.59
C GLU A 42 -10.19 0.95 1.08
N LEU A 43 -9.36 1.09 0.04
CA LEU A 43 -9.04 2.38 -0.60
C LEU A 43 -10.26 3.10 -1.19
N VAL A 44 -11.31 2.38 -1.58
CA VAL A 44 -12.58 2.98 -2.06
C VAL A 44 -13.20 3.91 -1.02
N TYR A 45 -12.95 3.66 0.26
CA TYR A 45 -13.49 4.44 1.38
C TYR A 45 -12.55 5.55 1.87
N HIS A 46 -11.30 5.59 1.38
CA HIS A 46 -10.25 6.50 1.85
C HIS A 46 -9.99 7.59 0.82
N ARG A 47 -10.59 8.76 1.02
CA ARG A 47 -10.56 9.87 0.04
C ARG A 47 -9.39 10.83 0.21
N SER A 48 -8.79 10.91 1.39
CA SER A 48 -7.65 11.79 1.62
C SER A 48 -6.33 11.04 1.41
N ASP A 49 -5.34 11.77 0.92
CA ASP A 49 -3.99 11.23 0.74
C ASP A 49 -3.39 10.74 2.05
N GLN A 50 -3.68 11.43 3.16
CA GLN A 50 -3.21 11.03 4.48
C GLN A 50 -3.82 9.69 4.92
N ASP A 51 -5.10 9.47 4.65
CA ASP A 51 -5.78 8.22 4.98
C ASP A 51 -5.22 7.07 4.14
N LYS A 52 -5.00 7.30 2.83
CA LYS A 52 -4.37 6.32 1.93
C LYS A 52 -2.96 5.94 2.39
N VAL A 53 -2.13 6.92 2.75
CA VAL A 53 -0.77 6.66 3.26
C VAL A 53 -0.80 5.92 4.59
N THR A 54 -1.75 6.24 5.47
CA THR A 54 -1.93 5.54 6.75
C THR A 54 -2.29 4.08 6.50
N LEU A 55 -3.22 3.84 5.58
CA LEU A 55 -3.63 2.50 5.18
C LEU A 55 -2.46 1.71 4.59
N ILE A 56 -1.67 2.29 3.68
CA ILE A 56 -0.48 1.64 3.09
C ILE A 56 0.50 1.16 4.18
N LYS A 57 0.72 1.97 5.22
CA LYS A 57 1.60 1.61 6.36
C LYS A 57 1.07 0.43 7.18
N GLU A 58 -0.21 0.08 7.06
CA GLU A 58 -0.74 -1.15 7.64
C GLU A 58 -0.35 -2.39 6.83
N TYR A 59 -0.07 -2.25 5.53
CA TYR A 59 0.25 -3.38 4.65
C TYR A 59 1.75 -3.57 4.47
N VAL A 60 2.53 -2.48 4.40
CA VAL A 60 3.98 -2.51 4.14
C VAL A 60 4.76 -1.59 5.06
N GLN A 61 6.07 -1.83 5.19
CA GLN A 61 7.02 -0.95 5.88
C GLN A 61 7.53 0.12 4.91
N LEU A 62 7.08 1.36 5.08
CA LEU A 62 7.67 2.49 4.37
C LEU A 62 9.05 2.80 4.96
N VAL A 63 10.08 2.72 4.12
CA VAL A 63 11.49 2.99 4.44
C VAL A 63 12.05 4.15 3.63
#